data_AF-A0A1A9J622-F1
#
_entry.id   AF-A0A1A9J622-F1
#
_cell.length_a   1.000
_cell.length_b   1.000
_cell.length_c   1.000
_cell.angle_alpha   90.00
_cell.angle_beta   90.00
_cell.angle_gamma   90.00
#
_symmetry.space_group_name_H-M   'P 1'
#
loop_
_entity.id
_entity.type
_entity.pdbx_description
1 polymer ?
#
loop_
_entity_poly.entity_id
_entity_poly.type
_entity_poly.pdbx_seq_one_letter_code
_entity_poly.pdbx_strand_id
1 'polypeptide(L)'
;MCGPAAPATALSSAAASPPPAVPAASLAARAGDGGAASVSPLACRLGEKLTALRGADLETAFLAGIIAHDEAAVAMARLELDRGTDSALRARAQTLLTAHQRQVEQFTGWLQQWYAMTPAQALARLSPDVRTTLAALEQEVQRLLSGLRGTGEGTGFDRAYADMMIPLHTSGLIQFLEPQARAVHAELRSAAATGVTGQESEIAGFSAWLSGHGAHAATVPGTAASAPVTLPKGAADTGEGAASVSPGPVVAAGCALAAAGAGVGTLLLRRRRRAARG
;
A
#
# COMPACT_ATOMS: atom_id res chain seq x y z
N MET A 1 61.44 7.54 5.14
CA MET A 1 61.13 7.54 6.59
C MET A 1 59.68 7.99 6.73
N CYS A 2 58.75 7.04 6.84
CA CYS A 2 57.32 7.28 7.04
C CYS A 2 57.04 7.63 8.51
N GLY A 3 56.20 8.65 8.76
CA GLY A 3 55.53 8.87 10.04
C GLY A 3 54.11 8.26 10.01
N PRO A 4 53.52 7.90 11.17
CA PRO A 4 52.32 7.07 11.19
C PRO A 4 51.05 7.87 10.90
N ALA A 5 50.15 7.27 10.13
CA ALA A 5 48.79 7.73 9.90
C ALA A 5 47.92 7.57 11.16
N ALA A 6 47.09 8.57 11.45
CA ALA A 6 46.07 8.51 12.49
C ALA A 6 44.97 7.48 12.12
N PRO A 7 44.38 6.77 13.09
CA PRO A 7 43.34 5.80 12.80
C PRO A 7 42.03 6.50 12.44
N ALA A 8 41.44 6.11 11.32
CA ALA A 8 40.08 6.44 10.96
C ALA A 8 39.12 5.71 11.92
N THR A 9 38.39 6.47 12.73
CA THR A 9 37.29 5.97 13.54
C THR A 9 36.16 5.51 12.62
N ALA A 10 35.93 4.20 12.56
CA ALA A 10 34.77 3.63 11.89
C ALA A 10 33.49 4.04 12.66
N LEU A 11 32.63 4.82 12.02
CA LEU A 11 31.26 5.03 12.51
C LEU A 11 30.50 3.71 12.34
N SER A 12 30.28 3.03 13.46
CA SER A 12 29.39 1.88 13.55
C SER A 12 27.96 2.33 13.23
N SER A 13 27.48 2.06 12.01
CA SER A 13 26.05 2.18 11.70
C SER A 13 25.32 1.09 12.48
N ALA A 14 24.68 1.48 13.59
CA ALA A 14 23.71 0.63 14.23
C ALA A 14 22.51 0.50 13.27
N ALA A 15 22.34 -0.68 12.69
CA ALA A 15 21.15 -1.00 11.92
C ALA A 15 19.92 -0.80 12.82
N ALA A 16 19.10 0.20 12.49
CA ALA A 16 17.82 0.39 13.14
C ALA A 16 16.96 -0.87 12.96
N SER A 17 16.36 -1.36 14.04
CA SER A 17 15.43 -2.48 13.97
C SER A 17 14.30 -2.16 12.99
N PRO A 18 13.90 -3.11 12.11
CA PRO A 18 12.77 -2.89 11.23
C PRO A 18 11.50 -2.61 12.05
N PRO A 19 10.60 -1.73 11.59
CA PRO A 19 9.33 -1.52 12.25
C PRO A 19 8.54 -2.85 12.30
N PRO A 20 7.74 -3.07 13.35
CA PRO A 20 6.93 -4.28 13.46
C PRO A 20 5.96 -4.38 12.28
N ALA A 21 5.76 -5.61 11.79
CA ALA A 21 4.81 -5.88 10.74
C ALA A 21 3.40 -5.39 11.14
N VAL A 22 2.78 -4.55 10.31
CA VAL A 22 1.38 -4.19 10.49
C VAL A 22 0.52 -5.39 10.07
N PRO A 23 -0.35 -5.92 10.94
CA PRO A 23 -1.22 -7.03 10.59
C PRO A 23 -2.29 -6.59 9.59
N ALA A 24 -2.56 -7.40 8.57
CA ALA A 24 -3.54 -7.12 7.51
C ALA A 24 -4.96 -6.76 8.03
N ALA A 25 -5.31 -7.17 9.25
CA ALA A 25 -6.56 -6.82 9.92
C ALA A 25 -6.69 -5.31 10.26
N SER A 26 -5.58 -4.60 10.48
CA SER A 26 -5.59 -3.15 10.77
C SER A 26 -5.85 -2.29 9.54
N LEU A 27 -5.58 -2.81 8.34
CA LEU A 27 -5.87 -2.17 7.05
C LEU A 27 -7.37 -2.22 6.72
N ALA A 28 -8.04 -3.33 7.02
CA ALA A 28 -9.46 -3.53 6.73
C ALA A 28 -10.39 -2.61 7.55
N ALA A 29 -9.97 -2.19 8.74
CA ALA A 29 -10.79 -1.36 9.64
C ALA A 29 -10.85 0.13 9.26
N ARG A 30 -10.02 0.61 8.31
CA ARG A 30 -9.99 2.02 7.89
C ARG A 30 -10.84 2.33 6.65
N ALA A 31 -11.52 1.33 6.09
CA ALA A 31 -12.34 1.45 4.88
C ALA A 31 -13.81 1.85 5.16
N GLY A 32 -14.04 2.67 6.19
CA GLY A 32 -15.35 3.22 6.50
C GLY A 32 -15.47 4.65 5.98
N ASP A 33 -16.42 4.85 5.07
CA ASP A 33 -17.03 6.11 4.60
C ASP A 33 -16.25 6.96 3.57
N GLY A 34 -16.54 6.68 2.28
CA GLY A 34 -16.36 7.63 1.18
C GLY A 34 -15.50 7.12 0.02
N GLY A 35 -16.15 6.52 -0.99
CA GLY A 35 -15.55 6.17 -2.29
C GLY A 35 -14.52 5.03 -2.19
N ALA A 36 -15.00 3.78 -2.19
CA ALA A 36 -14.14 2.61 -2.08
C ALA A 36 -13.05 2.63 -3.17
N ALA A 37 -11.79 2.83 -2.75
CA ALA A 37 -10.64 2.36 -3.50
C ALA A 37 -10.87 0.88 -3.80
N SER A 38 -11.35 0.58 -5.01
CA SER A 38 -11.66 -0.79 -5.40
C SER A 38 -10.33 -1.52 -5.51
N VAL A 39 -10.08 -2.40 -4.55
CA VAL A 39 -8.91 -3.28 -4.54
C VAL A 39 -8.93 -4.10 -5.84
N SER A 40 -7.85 -4.04 -6.62
CA SER A 40 -7.78 -4.73 -7.92
C SER A 40 -7.97 -6.25 -7.74
N PRO A 41 -8.92 -6.89 -8.44
CA PRO A 41 -9.06 -8.34 -8.44
C PRO A 41 -7.82 -9.06 -8.97
N LEU A 42 -7.06 -8.43 -9.89
CA LEU A 42 -5.79 -8.96 -10.39
C LEU A 42 -4.72 -8.93 -9.30
N ALA A 43 -4.63 -7.84 -8.55
CA ALA A 43 -3.72 -7.73 -7.41
C ALA A 43 -4.04 -8.77 -6.33
N CYS A 44 -5.32 -8.97 -5.99
CA CYS A 44 -5.73 -10.02 -5.04
C CYS A 44 -5.32 -11.42 -5.52
N ARG A 45 -5.56 -11.76 -6.79
CA ARG A 45 -5.14 -13.05 -7.36
C ARG A 45 -3.63 -13.23 -7.35
N LEU A 46 -2.87 -12.15 -7.57
CA LEU A 46 -1.41 -12.21 -7.44
C LEU A 46 -1.02 -12.49 -5.98
N GLY A 47 -1.61 -11.77 -5.01
CA GLY A 47 -1.40 -12.01 -3.59
C GLY A 47 -1.66 -13.47 -3.19
N GLU A 48 -2.79 -14.03 -3.63
CA GLU A 48 -3.13 -15.46 -3.42
C GLU A 48 -2.03 -16.38 -3.97
N LYS A 49 -1.52 -16.13 -5.17
CA LYS A 49 -0.45 -16.91 -5.78
C LYS A 49 0.85 -16.79 -4.99
N LEU A 50 1.20 -15.60 -4.51
CA LEU A 50 2.38 -15.38 -3.67
C LEU A 50 2.30 -16.18 -2.36
N THR A 51 1.10 -16.37 -1.78
CA THR A 51 0.95 -17.18 -0.55
C THR A 51 1.43 -18.62 -0.71
N ALA A 52 1.31 -19.18 -1.92
CA ALA A 52 1.71 -20.55 -2.26
C ALA A 52 3.22 -20.70 -2.51
N LEU A 53 3.94 -19.60 -2.73
CA LEU A 53 5.37 -19.59 -2.99
C LEU A 53 6.18 -19.55 -1.68
N ARG A 54 7.42 -20.02 -1.74
CA ARG A 54 8.36 -20.01 -0.60
C ARG A 54 9.78 -19.77 -1.08
N GLY A 55 10.64 -19.34 -0.16
CA GLY A 55 12.06 -19.23 -0.44
C GLY A 55 12.35 -18.27 -1.59
N ALA A 56 13.30 -18.67 -2.44
CA ALA A 56 13.70 -17.95 -3.64
C ALA A 56 12.53 -17.70 -4.62
N ASP A 57 11.56 -18.63 -4.71
CA ASP A 57 10.44 -18.48 -5.64
C ASP A 57 9.53 -17.31 -5.24
N LEU A 58 9.28 -17.15 -3.93
CA LEU A 58 8.51 -16.01 -3.42
C LEU A 58 9.22 -14.70 -3.72
N GLU A 59 10.51 -14.62 -3.39
CA GLU A 59 11.26 -13.37 -3.53
C GLU A 59 11.45 -12.97 -5.00
N THR A 60 11.79 -13.91 -5.88
CA THR A 60 11.97 -13.62 -7.30
C THR A 60 10.66 -13.27 -7.99
N ALA A 61 9.53 -13.89 -7.60
CA ALA A 61 8.21 -13.52 -8.09
C ALA A 61 7.81 -12.11 -7.65
N PHE A 62 8.03 -11.79 -6.38
CA PHE A 62 7.79 -10.46 -5.84
C PHE A 62 8.66 -9.40 -6.53
N LEU A 63 9.98 -9.60 -6.58
CA LEU A 63 10.93 -8.65 -7.17
C LEU A 63 10.61 -8.41 -8.65
N ALA A 64 10.30 -9.46 -9.43
CA ALA A 64 9.93 -9.32 -10.82
C ALA A 64 8.65 -8.48 -11.01
N GLY A 65 7.66 -8.63 -10.13
CA GLY A 65 6.40 -7.88 -10.19
C GLY A 65 6.52 -6.44 -9.71
N ILE A 66 7.11 -6.23 -8.53
CA ILE A 66 7.15 -4.91 -7.89
C ILE A 66 8.05 -3.92 -8.64
N ILE A 67 9.12 -4.39 -9.30
CA ILE A 67 9.99 -3.53 -10.11
C ILE A 67 9.19 -2.89 -11.25
N ALA A 68 8.43 -3.68 -12.01
CA ALA A 68 7.59 -3.16 -13.09
C ALA A 68 6.48 -2.23 -12.56
N HIS A 69 5.95 -2.53 -11.36
CA HIS A 69 4.94 -1.70 -10.71
C HIS A 69 5.50 -0.33 -10.29
N ASP A 70 6.68 -0.30 -9.67
CA ASP A 70 7.37 0.93 -9.25
C ASP A 70 7.81 1.77 -10.47
N GLU A 71 8.24 1.14 -11.57
CA GLU A 71 8.54 1.84 -12.83
C GLU A 71 7.33 2.60 -13.38
N ALA A 72 6.13 2.06 -13.23
CA ALA A 72 4.91 2.75 -13.62
C ALA A 72 4.57 3.92 -12.69
N ALA A 73 4.79 3.79 -11.38
CA ALA A 73 4.64 4.89 -10.43
C ALA A 73 5.60 6.05 -10.76
N VAL A 74 6.86 5.73 -11.11
CA VAL A 74 7.84 6.71 -11.60
C VAL A 74 7.36 7.38 -12.88
N ALA A 75 6.82 6.62 -13.83
CA ALA A 75 6.30 7.16 -15.09
C ALA A 75 5.13 8.12 -14.88
N MET A 76 4.18 7.78 -14.00
CA MET A 76 3.05 8.65 -13.65
C MET A 76 3.52 9.92 -12.92
N ALA A 77 4.43 9.80 -11.96
CA ALA A 77 4.99 10.95 -11.26
C ALA A 77 5.72 11.92 -12.20
N ARG A 78 6.42 11.42 -13.23
CA ARG A 78 7.02 12.27 -14.27
C ARG A 78 5.98 13.03 -15.07
N LEU A 79 4.85 12.41 -15.40
CA LEU A 79 3.78 13.10 -16.12
C LEU A 79 3.14 14.21 -15.27
N GLU A 80 2.97 13.98 -13.97
CA GLU A 80 2.50 15.02 -13.04
C GLU A 80 3.46 16.21 -12.97
N LEU A 81 4.77 15.96 -12.92
CA LEU A 81 5.78 17.02 -12.95
C LEU A 81 5.83 17.77 -14.29
N ASP A 82 5.35 17.17 -15.37
CA ASP A 82 5.31 17.77 -16.70
C ASP A 82 4.01 18.59 -16.90
N ARG A 83 2.86 18.02 -16.54
CA ARG A 83 1.52 18.51 -16.94
C ARG A 83 0.65 18.99 -15.80
N GLY A 84 0.97 18.61 -14.57
CA GLY A 84 0.28 19.04 -13.37
C GLY A 84 0.58 20.50 -13.04
N THR A 85 -0.34 21.16 -12.35
CA THR A 85 -0.25 22.58 -11.97
C THR A 85 -0.28 22.80 -10.47
N ASP A 86 -0.79 21.86 -9.69
CA ASP A 86 -0.84 21.99 -8.24
C ASP A 86 0.55 21.84 -7.61
N SER A 87 1.03 22.89 -6.94
CA SER A 87 2.39 22.91 -6.40
C SER A 87 2.64 21.86 -5.32
N ALA A 88 1.62 21.56 -4.50
CA ALA A 88 1.71 20.56 -3.45
C ALA A 88 1.72 19.13 -4.04
N LEU A 89 0.89 18.88 -5.07
CA LEU A 89 0.84 17.59 -5.74
C LEU A 89 2.10 17.31 -6.56
N ARG A 90 2.66 18.33 -7.23
CA ARG A 90 3.97 18.24 -7.90
C ARG A 90 5.09 17.96 -6.92
N ALA A 91 5.12 18.61 -5.74
CA ALA A 91 6.12 18.33 -4.71
C ALA A 91 6.02 16.88 -4.20
N ARG A 92 4.81 16.37 -4.04
CA ARG A 92 4.56 14.95 -3.72
C ARG A 92 5.04 14.04 -4.85
N ALA A 93 4.73 14.34 -6.10
CA ALA A 93 5.20 13.57 -7.25
C ALA A 93 6.73 13.51 -7.33
N GLN A 94 7.44 14.60 -7.04
CA GLN A 94 8.90 14.59 -6.98
C GLN A 94 9.44 13.66 -5.88
N THR A 95 8.77 13.65 -4.72
CA THR A 95 9.14 12.76 -3.60
C THR A 95 8.94 11.30 -3.99
N LEU A 96 7.80 10.98 -4.60
CA LEU A 96 7.45 9.64 -5.09
C LEU A 96 8.42 9.16 -6.16
N LEU A 97 8.69 9.99 -7.17
CA LEU A 97 9.65 9.70 -8.23
C LEU A 97 10.99 9.26 -7.64
N THR A 98 11.49 10.02 -6.65
CA THR A 98 12.77 9.73 -6.01
C THR A 98 12.72 8.45 -5.18
N ALA A 99 11.63 8.22 -4.44
CA ALA A 99 11.46 7.04 -3.61
C ALA A 99 11.37 5.75 -4.43
N HIS A 100 10.47 5.70 -5.41
CA HIS A 100 10.29 4.52 -6.27
C HIS A 100 11.51 4.26 -7.16
N GLN A 101 12.20 5.30 -7.66
CA GLN A 101 13.44 5.09 -8.41
C GLN A 101 14.51 4.39 -7.57
N ARG A 102 14.66 4.77 -6.30
CA ARG A 102 15.57 4.07 -5.37
C ARG A 102 15.13 2.63 -5.10
N GLN A 103 13.82 2.37 -5.00
CA GLN A 103 13.31 1.01 -4.83
C GLN A 103 13.58 0.14 -6.06
N VAL A 104 13.35 0.65 -7.27
CA VAL A 104 13.69 -0.03 -8.53
C VAL A 104 15.17 -0.41 -8.57
N GLU A 105 16.06 0.53 -8.24
CA GLU A 105 17.50 0.29 -8.21
C GLU A 105 17.90 -0.75 -7.16
N GLN A 106 17.35 -0.62 -5.94
CA GLN A 106 17.61 -1.55 -4.85
C GLN A 106 17.14 -2.97 -5.18
N PHE A 107 15.89 -3.12 -5.62
CA PHE A 107 15.28 -4.41 -5.90
C PHE A 107 15.91 -5.09 -7.12
N THR A 108 16.27 -4.32 -8.15
CA THR A 108 17.04 -4.83 -9.29
C THR A 108 18.43 -5.30 -8.84
N GLY A 109 19.11 -4.52 -7.99
CA GLY A 109 20.40 -4.87 -7.43
C GLY A 109 20.36 -6.17 -6.62
N TRP A 110 19.36 -6.33 -5.77
CA TRP A 110 19.15 -7.55 -4.99
C TRP A 110 18.83 -8.77 -5.86
N LEU A 111 17.98 -8.61 -6.88
CA LEU A 111 17.68 -9.69 -7.81
C LEU A 111 18.95 -10.18 -8.53
N GLN A 112 19.81 -9.25 -8.93
CA GLN A 112 21.09 -9.58 -9.54
C GLN A 112 22.06 -10.19 -8.53
N GLN A 113 22.18 -9.63 -7.33
CA GLN A 113 23.15 -10.05 -6.33
C GLN A 113 22.82 -11.43 -5.72
N TRP A 114 21.55 -11.69 -5.40
CA TRP A 114 21.13 -12.90 -4.69
C TRP A 114 20.79 -14.05 -5.64
N TYR A 115 20.33 -13.73 -6.85
CA TYR A 115 19.81 -14.74 -7.79
C TYR A 115 20.50 -14.77 -9.15
N ALA A 116 21.43 -13.83 -9.41
CA ALA A 116 22.09 -13.65 -10.70
C ALA A 116 21.07 -13.53 -11.86
N MET A 117 20.00 -12.76 -11.62
CA MET A 117 18.94 -12.55 -12.61
C MET A 117 18.65 -11.07 -12.83
N THR A 118 18.29 -10.75 -14.08
CA THR A 118 17.55 -9.53 -14.40
C THR A 118 16.05 -9.70 -14.10
N PRO A 119 15.26 -8.61 -14.01
CA PRO A 119 13.81 -8.70 -13.83
C PRO A 119 13.11 -9.58 -14.89
N ALA A 120 13.50 -9.43 -16.15
CA ALA A 120 12.96 -10.24 -17.25
C ALA A 120 13.30 -11.74 -17.12
N GLN A 121 14.51 -12.07 -16.66
CA GLN A 121 14.91 -13.46 -16.42
C GLN A 121 14.15 -14.07 -15.25
N ALA A 122 13.93 -13.32 -14.17
CA ALA A 122 13.13 -13.76 -13.04
C ALA A 122 11.69 -14.06 -13.47
N LEU A 123 11.05 -13.13 -14.18
CA LEU A 123 9.71 -13.32 -14.75
C LEU A 123 9.61 -14.57 -15.64
N ALA A 124 10.61 -14.80 -16.49
CA ALA A 124 10.65 -15.95 -17.39
C ALA A 124 10.77 -17.30 -16.67
N ARG A 125 11.35 -17.35 -15.46
CA ARG A 125 11.50 -18.57 -14.66
C ARG A 125 10.26 -18.92 -13.84
N LEU A 126 9.35 -17.98 -13.62
CA LEU A 126 8.12 -18.22 -12.87
C LEU A 126 7.23 -19.24 -13.58
N SER A 127 6.38 -19.93 -12.80
CA SER A 127 5.35 -20.81 -13.36
C SER A 127 4.44 -20.04 -14.32
N PRO A 128 3.87 -20.69 -15.36
CA PRO A 128 3.00 -20.02 -16.33
C PRO A 128 1.84 -19.27 -15.68
N ASP A 129 1.29 -19.81 -14.60
CA ASP A 129 0.15 -19.25 -13.87
C ASP A 129 0.50 -17.92 -13.16
N VAL A 130 1.63 -17.87 -12.44
CA VAL A 130 2.13 -16.64 -11.80
C VAL A 130 2.50 -15.61 -12.87
N ARG A 131 3.22 -16.04 -13.91
CA ARG A 131 3.66 -15.17 -15.02
C ARG A 131 2.48 -14.52 -15.74
N THR A 132 1.43 -15.28 -16.02
CA THR A 132 0.21 -14.77 -16.68
C THR A 132 -0.50 -13.74 -15.81
N THR A 133 -0.51 -13.97 -14.49
CA THR A 133 -1.14 -13.04 -13.54
C THR A 133 -0.37 -11.73 -13.44
N LEU A 134 0.97 -11.79 -13.36
CA LEU A 134 1.83 -10.62 -13.40
C LEU A 134 1.67 -9.83 -14.70
N ALA A 135 1.68 -10.51 -15.85
CA ALA A 135 1.47 -9.85 -17.14
C ALA A 135 0.09 -9.16 -17.24
N ALA A 136 -0.96 -9.77 -16.69
CA ALA A 136 -2.29 -9.17 -16.66
C ALA A 136 -2.35 -7.95 -15.72
N LEU A 137 -1.66 -8.00 -14.57
CA LEU A 137 -1.54 -6.86 -13.67
C LEU A 137 -0.74 -5.71 -14.32
N GLU A 138 0.34 -6.02 -15.03
CA GLU A 138 1.10 -5.05 -15.79
C GLU A 138 0.23 -4.36 -16.85
N GLN A 139 -0.59 -5.12 -17.59
CA GLN A 139 -1.57 -4.56 -18.54
C GLN A 139 -2.59 -3.64 -17.86
N GLU A 140 -2.98 -3.92 -16.61
CA GLU A 140 -3.85 -3.03 -15.84
C GLU A 140 -3.16 -1.70 -15.50
N VAL A 141 -1.92 -1.76 -15.04
CA VAL A 141 -1.11 -0.58 -14.76
C VAL A 141 -0.85 0.23 -16.04
N GLN A 142 -0.61 -0.43 -17.18
CA GLN A 142 -0.46 0.25 -18.47
C GLN A 142 -1.74 0.94 -18.93
N ARG A 143 -2.93 0.41 -18.59
CA ARG A 143 -4.21 1.09 -18.83
C ARG A 143 -4.34 2.37 -18.00
N LEU A 144 -3.93 2.35 -16.73
CA LEU A 144 -3.90 3.55 -15.88
C LEU A 144 -2.97 4.62 -16.48
N LEU A 145 -1.74 4.23 -16.82
CA LEU A 145 -0.77 5.15 -17.42
C LEU A 145 -1.27 5.73 -18.75
N SER A 146 -1.91 4.91 -19.59
CA SER A 146 -2.49 5.36 -20.86
C SER A 146 -3.65 6.34 -20.64
N GLY A 147 -4.50 6.08 -19.64
CA GLY A 147 -5.58 6.99 -19.24
C GLY A 147 -5.04 8.35 -18.78
N LEU A 148 -4.01 8.35 -17.93
CA LEU A 148 -3.38 9.58 -17.47
C LEU A 148 -2.75 10.36 -18.64
N ARG A 149 -2.05 9.68 -19.56
CA ARG A 149 -1.47 10.32 -20.77
C ARG A 149 -2.52 10.96 -21.67
N GLY A 150 -3.73 10.41 -21.71
CA GLY A 150 -4.87 10.94 -22.45
C GLY A 150 -5.60 12.09 -21.77
N THR A 151 -5.24 12.42 -20.52
CA THR A 151 -5.82 13.54 -19.79
C THR A 151 -5.12 14.84 -20.20
N GLY A 152 -5.90 15.90 -20.46
CA GLY A 152 -5.37 17.24 -20.74
C GLY A 152 -4.66 17.84 -19.52
N GLU A 153 -3.83 18.86 -19.74
CA GLU A 153 -2.99 19.47 -18.70
C GLU A 153 -3.80 20.28 -17.67
N GLY A 154 -3.14 20.69 -16.58
CA GLY A 154 -3.71 21.57 -15.57
C GLY A 154 -4.43 20.84 -14.43
N THR A 155 -5.40 21.51 -13.79
CA THR A 155 -6.08 21.00 -12.60
C THR A 155 -6.87 19.70 -12.83
N GLY A 156 -7.33 19.46 -14.06
CA GLY A 156 -7.92 18.18 -14.46
C GLY A 156 -6.89 17.05 -14.48
N PHE A 157 -5.65 17.35 -14.87
CA PHE A 157 -4.53 16.43 -14.82
C PHE A 157 -4.18 16.05 -13.37
N ASP A 158 -4.03 17.06 -12.51
CA ASP A 158 -3.71 16.89 -11.08
C ASP A 158 -4.70 15.92 -10.43
N ARG A 159 -6.00 16.11 -10.71
CA ARG A 159 -7.07 15.24 -10.20
C ARG A 159 -6.98 13.82 -10.73
N ALA A 160 -6.78 13.65 -12.04
CA ALA A 160 -6.65 12.33 -12.64
C ALA A 160 -5.41 11.57 -12.10
N TYR A 161 -4.29 12.26 -11.91
CA TYR A 161 -3.10 11.68 -11.30
C TYR A 161 -3.40 11.20 -9.87
N ALA A 162 -3.96 12.06 -9.01
CA ALA A 162 -4.28 11.68 -7.64
C ALA A 162 -5.30 10.52 -7.55
N ASP A 163 -6.35 10.55 -8.38
CA ASP A 163 -7.36 9.48 -8.46
C ASP A 163 -6.74 8.14 -8.91
N MET A 164 -5.82 8.15 -9.87
CA MET A 164 -5.20 6.94 -10.41
C MET A 164 -4.05 6.40 -9.54
N MET A 165 -3.39 7.25 -8.74
CA MET A 165 -2.33 6.79 -7.84
C MET A 165 -2.89 5.95 -6.69
N ILE A 166 -4.10 6.21 -6.19
CA ILE A 166 -4.71 5.42 -5.11
C ILE A 166 -4.83 3.92 -5.45
N PRO A 167 -5.47 3.51 -6.56
CA PRO A 167 -5.56 2.09 -6.93
C PRO A 167 -4.21 1.49 -7.30
N LEU A 168 -3.28 2.26 -7.88
CA LEU A 168 -1.91 1.81 -8.12
C LEU A 168 -1.24 1.38 -6.81
N HIS A 169 -1.19 2.26 -5.81
CA HIS A 169 -0.62 1.96 -4.49
C HIS A 169 -1.40 0.85 -3.76
N THR A 170 -2.72 0.80 -3.90
CA THR A 170 -3.51 -0.30 -3.30
C THR A 170 -3.08 -1.66 -3.87
N SER A 171 -2.75 -1.73 -5.16
CA SER A 171 -2.18 -2.93 -5.77
C SER A 171 -0.75 -3.21 -5.31
N GLY A 172 0.07 -2.19 -5.08
CA GLY A 172 1.43 -2.36 -4.55
C GLY A 172 1.42 -2.92 -3.13
N LEU A 173 0.54 -2.42 -2.26
CA LEU A 173 0.36 -2.91 -0.88
C LEU A 173 0.20 -4.43 -0.82
N ILE A 174 -0.67 -5.00 -1.67
CA ILE A 174 -0.92 -6.45 -1.70
C ILE A 174 0.35 -7.24 -2.03
N GLN A 175 1.18 -6.73 -2.95
CA GLN A 175 2.41 -7.41 -3.36
C GLN A 175 3.45 -7.46 -2.23
N PHE A 176 3.46 -6.46 -1.35
CA PHE A 176 4.41 -6.39 -0.22
C PHE A 176 4.05 -7.29 0.97
N LEU A 177 2.79 -7.74 1.10
CA LEU A 177 2.33 -8.46 2.31
C LEU A 177 3.08 -9.78 2.56
N GLU A 178 3.18 -10.64 1.55
CA GLU A 178 3.87 -11.93 1.68
C GLU A 178 5.39 -11.81 1.90
N PRO A 179 6.16 -11.03 1.11
CA PRO A 179 7.59 -10.89 1.34
C PRO A 179 7.89 -10.20 2.68
N GLN A 180 7.07 -9.25 3.15
CA GLN A 180 7.24 -8.66 4.49
C GLN A 180 7.25 -9.73 5.59
N ALA A 181 6.35 -10.70 5.52
CA ALA A 181 6.22 -11.73 6.54
C ALA A 181 7.22 -12.88 6.34
N ARG A 182 7.52 -13.24 5.09
CA ARG A 182 8.05 -14.57 4.74
C ARG A 182 9.26 -14.60 3.82
N ALA A 183 9.76 -13.44 3.35
CA ALA A 183 11.00 -13.43 2.57
C ALA A 183 12.15 -14.07 3.39
N VAL A 184 13.08 -14.73 2.71
CA VAL A 184 14.27 -15.36 3.30
C VAL A 184 15.25 -14.28 3.75
N HIS A 185 15.52 -13.31 2.88
CA HIS A 185 16.41 -12.19 3.16
C HIS A 185 15.73 -11.20 4.10
N ALA A 186 16.41 -10.89 5.22
CA ALA A 186 15.87 -9.99 6.24
C ALA A 186 15.73 -8.56 5.70
N GLU A 187 16.63 -8.17 4.80
CA GLU A 187 16.64 -6.92 4.07
C GLU A 187 15.37 -6.76 3.25
N LEU A 188 14.94 -7.82 2.55
CA LEU A 188 13.71 -7.80 1.77
C LEU A 188 12.46 -7.73 2.67
N ARG A 189 12.44 -8.44 3.80
CA ARG A 189 11.35 -8.32 4.79
C ARG A 189 11.21 -6.88 5.29
N SER A 190 12.34 -6.26 5.65
CA SER A 190 12.39 -4.88 6.15
C SER A 190 11.95 -3.87 5.09
N ALA A 191 12.44 -4.01 3.85
CA ALA A 191 12.06 -3.14 2.76
C ALA A 191 10.58 -3.29 2.39
N ALA A 192 10.04 -4.51 2.42
CA ALA A 192 8.62 -4.74 2.18
C ALA A 192 7.73 -4.14 3.28
N ALA A 193 8.12 -4.27 4.55
CA ALA A 193 7.43 -3.60 5.66
C ALA A 193 7.43 -2.07 5.49
N THR A 194 8.57 -1.51 5.09
CA THR A 194 8.69 -0.07 4.81
C THR A 194 7.81 0.33 3.61
N GLY A 195 7.80 -0.49 2.56
CA GLY A 195 6.93 -0.32 1.39
C GLY A 195 5.45 -0.27 1.75
N VAL A 196 4.97 -1.17 2.63
CA VAL A 196 3.59 -1.13 3.13
C VAL A 196 3.29 0.21 3.81
N THR A 197 4.12 0.62 4.77
CA THR A 197 3.89 1.89 5.49
C THR A 197 4.00 3.12 4.59
N GLY A 198 4.88 3.10 3.60
CA GLY A 198 5.04 4.17 2.61
C GLY A 198 3.79 4.32 1.77
N GLN A 199 3.33 3.23 1.16
CA GLN A 199 2.16 3.26 0.28
C GLN A 199 0.86 3.59 1.02
N GLU A 200 0.71 3.15 2.28
CA GLU A 200 -0.39 3.60 3.15
C GLU A 200 -0.40 5.13 3.34
N SER A 201 0.76 5.72 3.61
CA SER A 201 0.91 7.17 3.76
C SER A 201 0.62 7.92 2.46
N GLU A 202 1.05 7.35 1.33
CA GLU A 202 0.85 7.93 0.00
C GLU A 202 -0.62 7.93 -0.37
N ILE A 203 -1.33 6.81 -0.20
CA ILE A 203 -2.79 6.70 -0.36
C ILE A 203 -3.50 7.74 0.50
N ALA A 204 -3.19 7.78 1.80
CA ALA A 204 -3.83 8.70 2.73
C ALA A 204 -3.69 10.16 2.27
N GLY A 205 -2.51 10.53 1.78
CA GLY A 205 -2.28 11.89 1.34
C GLY A 205 -2.87 12.22 -0.05
N PHE A 206 -2.99 11.25 -0.97
CA PHE A 206 -3.77 11.44 -2.20
C PHE A 206 -5.25 11.61 -1.89
N SER A 207 -5.81 10.77 -1.01
CA SER A 207 -7.20 10.89 -0.56
C SER A 207 -7.47 12.22 0.15
N ALA A 208 -6.53 12.69 0.98
CA ALA A 208 -6.63 13.99 1.64
C ALA A 208 -6.60 15.13 0.62
N TRP A 209 -5.71 15.06 -0.39
CA TRP A 209 -5.65 16.05 -1.46
C TRP A 209 -6.96 16.06 -2.26
N LEU A 210 -7.48 14.91 -2.67
CA LEU A 210 -8.75 14.80 -3.42
C LEU A 210 -9.96 15.34 -2.63
N SER A 211 -9.99 15.11 -1.31
CA SER A 211 -11.04 15.62 -0.43
C SER A 211 -10.95 17.15 -0.28
N GLY A 212 -9.73 17.69 -0.17
CA GLY A 212 -9.50 19.14 -0.07
C GLY A 212 -9.70 19.90 -1.37
N HIS A 213 -9.58 19.22 -2.52
CA HIS A 213 -9.73 19.79 -3.86
C HIS A 213 -11.04 19.33 -4.54
N GLY A 214 -11.97 18.75 -3.76
CA GLY A 214 -13.29 18.31 -4.18
C GLY A 214 -14.40 19.24 -3.68
N ALA A 215 -14.82 20.17 -4.56
CA ALA A 215 -16.09 20.93 -4.63
C ALA A 215 -15.90 22.44 -4.90
N HIS A 216 -15.16 22.83 -5.93
CA HIS A 216 -15.22 24.19 -6.51
C HIS A 216 -15.28 24.19 -8.05
N ALA A 217 -16.09 23.30 -8.62
CA ALA A 217 -16.44 23.31 -10.04
C ALA A 217 -17.96 23.30 -10.24
N ALA A 218 -18.66 24.26 -9.61
CA ALA A 218 -19.99 24.74 -10.02
C ALA A 218 -20.35 26.04 -9.28
N THR A 219 -19.51 27.08 -9.36
CA THR A 219 -20.01 28.44 -9.13
C THR A 219 -20.36 29.02 -10.49
N VAL A 220 -21.60 28.81 -10.92
CA VAL A 220 -22.19 29.63 -11.99
C VAL A 220 -22.29 31.06 -11.43
N PRO A 221 -21.72 32.08 -12.08
CA PRO A 221 -21.92 33.46 -11.64
C PRO A 221 -23.33 33.90 -12.05
N GLY A 222 -24.15 34.20 -11.04
CA GLY A 222 -25.28 35.12 -11.16
C GLY A 222 -26.64 34.47 -11.43
N THR A 223 -27.47 34.41 -10.39
CA THR A 223 -28.73 35.17 -10.35
C THR A 223 -29.08 35.51 -8.91
N ALA A 224 -29.70 36.67 -8.76
CA ALA A 224 -29.88 37.47 -7.56
C ALA A 224 -30.67 36.83 -6.41
N ALA A 225 -30.52 37.49 -5.25
CA ALA A 225 -31.19 37.31 -3.97
C ALA A 225 -32.69 36.95 -4.01
N SER A 226 -33.11 36.16 -3.04
CA SER A 226 -34.47 36.23 -2.49
C SER A 226 -34.46 36.00 -0.98
N ALA A 227 -35.26 36.82 -0.30
CA ALA A 227 -35.33 37.12 1.12
C ALA A 227 -35.75 35.93 2.01
N PRO A 228 -35.54 36.02 3.36
CA PRO A 228 -35.99 34.98 4.28
C PRO A 228 -37.51 34.96 4.40
N VAL A 229 -38.10 33.77 4.22
CA VAL A 229 -39.51 33.49 4.51
C VAL A 229 -39.67 33.22 6.01
N THR A 230 -40.47 34.05 6.67
CA THR A 230 -40.99 33.85 8.02
C THR A 230 -42.11 32.82 7.99
N LEU A 231 -42.05 31.78 8.85
CA LEU A 231 -43.16 30.86 9.11
C LEU A 231 -43.82 31.16 10.47
N PRO A 232 -45.16 31.05 10.59
CA PRO A 232 -45.91 31.45 11.78
C PRO A 232 -45.96 30.37 12.87
N LYS A 233 -46.27 30.83 14.09
CA LYS A 233 -46.38 30.07 15.34
C LYS A 233 -47.81 29.59 15.63
N GLY A 234 -47.93 28.36 16.15
CA GLY A 234 -49.11 27.80 16.82
C GLY A 234 -49.47 26.42 16.26
N ALA A 235 -49.94 25.43 17.00
CA ALA A 235 -50.14 25.20 18.43
C ALA A 235 -50.14 23.66 18.63
N ALA A 236 -50.02 23.22 19.88
CA ALA A 236 -49.93 21.83 20.31
C ALA A 236 -51.16 20.96 19.95
N ASP A 237 -50.93 19.67 19.71
CA ASP A 237 -51.70 18.62 20.40
C ASP A 237 -50.92 17.30 20.52
N THR A 238 -51.34 16.57 21.53
CA THR A 238 -50.87 15.35 22.18
C THR A 238 -51.13 14.06 21.37
N GLY A 239 -50.38 13.00 21.67
CA GLY A 239 -50.70 11.64 21.19
C GLY A 239 -49.58 10.61 21.34
N GLU A 240 -49.75 9.68 22.28
CA GLU A 240 -48.89 8.56 22.65
C GLU A 240 -48.60 7.50 21.57
N GLY A 241 -47.41 6.87 21.68
CA GLY A 241 -47.25 5.42 21.69
C GLY A 241 -47.00 4.68 20.36
N ALA A 242 -45.80 4.12 20.18
CA ALA A 242 -45.55 2.67 20.07
C ALA A 242 -44.18 2.30 19.45
N ALA A 243 -43.46 1.47 20.20
CA ALA A 243 -42.66 0.31 19.78
C ALA A 243 -41.56 0.41 18.69
N SER A 244 -40.33 0.29 19.19
CA SER A 244 -39.16 -0.43 18.65
C SER A 244 -39.35 -1.37 17.44
N VAL A 245 -38.53 -1.17 16.40
CA VAL A 245 -37.88 -2.27 15.64
C VAL A 245 -36.49 -1.80 15.19
N SER A 246 -35.44 -2.46 15.69
CA SER A 246 -34.06 -2.37 15.18
C SER A 246 -33.88 -3.30 13.99
N PRO A 247 -33.24 -2.89 12.88
CA PRO A 247 -32.71 -3.85 11.92
C PRO A 247 -31.32 -4.33 12.37
N GLY A 248 -31.16 -5.65 12.50
CA GLY A 248 -29.90 -6.32 12.80
C GLY A 248 -28.89 -6.26 11.65
N PRO A 249 -27.64 -6.70 11.88
CA PRO A 249 -26.55 -6.53 10.92
C PRO A 249 -26.66 -7.48 9.74
N VAL A 250 -26.43 -6.94 8.54
CA VAL A 250 -26.22 -7.68 7.30
C VAL A 250 -24.85 -8.35 7.35
N VAL A 251 -24.81 -9.67 7.19
CA VAL A 251 -23.58 -10.47 7.14
C VAL A 251 -22.85 -10.17 5.82
N ALA A 252 -21.75 -9.42 5.88
CA ALA A 252 -20.77 -9.34 4.80
C ALA A 252 -19.76 -10.49 4.97
N ALA A 253 -19.72 -11.40 4.00
CA ALA A 253 -18.77 -12.49 3.94
C ALA A 253 -17.35 -11.95 3.66
N GLY A 254 -16.57 -11.76 4.72
CA GLY A 254 -15.15 -11.44 4.65
C GLY A 254 -14.32 -12.70 4.34
N CYS A 255 -13.33 -12.57 3.47
CA CYS A 255 -12.28 -13.57 3.24
C CYS A 255 -11.58 -13.90 4.58
N ALA A 256 -11.85 -15.08 5.12
CA ALA A 256 -11.20 -15.58 6.32
C ALA A 256 -9.93 -16.35 5.96
N LEU A 257 -8.75 -15.78 6.26
CA LEU A 257 -7.53 -16.58 6.41
C LEU A 257 -7.59 -17.32 7.75
N ALA A 258 -7.70 -18.65 7.69
CA ALA A 258 -7.62 -19.49 8.87
C ALA A 258 -6.17 -19.61 9.36
N ALA A 259 -5.90 -19.09 10.56
CA ALA A 259 -4.65 -19.31 11.28
C ALA A 259 -4.71 -20.65 12.03
N ALA A 260 -3.98 -21.67 11.55
CA ALA A 260 -3.76 -22.91 12.29
C ALA A 260 -2.57 -22.70 13.25
N GLY A 261 -2.86 -22.71 14.57
CA GLY A 261 -1.86 -22.65 15.62
C GLY A 261 -1.15 -24.00 15.80
N ALA A 262 0.18 -24.00 15.72
CA ALA A 262 1.02 -25.11 16.18
C ALA A 262 1.48 -24.83 17.62
N GLY A 263 1.23 -25.78 18.52
CA GLY A 263 1.62 -25.73 19.92
C GLY A 263 3.14 -25.86 20.10
N VAL A 264 3.66 -25.20 21.14
CA VAL A 264 5.00 -25.46 21.68
C VAL A 264 4.88 -25.55 23.19
N GLY A 265 5.33 -26.70 23.71
CA GLY A 265 5.24 -27.07 25.11
C GLY A 265 6.15 -26.25 26.02
N THR A 266 5.63 -25.95 27.21
CA THR A 266 6.38 -25.27 28.27
C THR A 266 7.04 -26.30 29.17
N LEU A 267 8.36 -26.46 28.98
CA LEU A 267 9.26 -27.10 29.92
C LEU A 267 9.43 -26.17 31.14
N LEU A 268 8.96 -26.58 32.32
CA LEU A 268 9.27 -25.90 33.58
C LEU A 268 10.01 -26.83 34.54
N LEU A 269 11.33 -26.66 34.55
CA LEU A 269 12.24 -27.08 35.62
C LEU A 269 12.16 -26.10 36.79
N ARG A 270 11.90 -26.60 38.00
CA ARG A 270 12.38 -26.10 39.32
C ARG A 270 11.68 -26.92 40.41
N ARG A 271 12.28 -27.33 41.53
CA ARG A 271 13.67 -27.40 42.01
C ARG A 271 13.62 -28.32 43.25
N ARG A 272 14.65 -29.14 43.41
CA ARG A 272 15.10 -29.92 44.59
C ARG A 272 14.52 -29.52 45.97
N ARG A 273 14.09 -30.52 46.76
CA ARG A 273 14.77 -31.04 47.97
C ARG A 273 13.84 -31.94 48.79
N ARG A 274 14.20 -33.21 48.95
CA ARG A 274 14.31 -33.85 50.28
C ARG A 274 15.29 -35.01 50.19
N ALA A 275 16.28 -34.94 51.06
CA ALA A 275 17.28 -35.96 51.27
C ALA A 275 16.78 -36.99 52.28
N ALA A 276 17.38 -38.17 52.18
CA ALA A 276 17.74 -39.08 53.26
C ALA A 276 16.68 -40.08 53.77
N ARG A 277 16.91 -41.36 53.46
CA ARG A 277 17.27 -42.47 54.38
C ARG A 277 16.57 -43.78 54.01
N GLY A 278 17.34 -44.86 54.03
CA GLY A 278 16.87 -46.23 54.24
C GLY A 278 16.64 -47.01 52.97
#